data_AF-A0A5C0SAC7-F1
#
_entry.id   AF-A0A5C0SAC7-F1
#
_cell.length_a   1.000
_cell.length_b   1.000
_cell.length_c   1.000
_cell.angle_alpha   90.00
_cell.angle_beta   90.00
_cell.angle_gamma   90.00
#
_symmetry.space_group_name_H-M   'P 1'
#
loop_
_entity.id
_entity.type
_entity.pdbx_description
1 polymer ?
#
loop_
_entity_poly.entity_id
_entity_poly.type
_entity_poly.pdbx_seq_one_letter_code
_entity_poly.pdbx_strand_id
1 'polypeptide(L)'
;MTVRYMTLQKNFKIPSHTTVLKWIIKYNGHEELKSSGIGEDKVMANGRKTNFNERIEIVKHCIEHQNSYSKTADKYKVSYHQVYSWTKKYEESGVEVLKDKRGKQKNANELSEIEKA
;
A
#
# COMPACT_ATOMS: atom_id res chain seq x y z
N MET A 1 44.39 8.43 8.68
CA MET A 1 43.66 8.15 9.92
C MET A 1 42.91 6.83 9.77
N THR A 2 43.38 5.75 10.38
CA THR A 2 42.68 4.45 10.34
C THR A 2 41.51 4.49 11.31
N VAL A 3 40.30 4.79 10.83
CA VAL A 3 39.09 4.71 11.65
C VAL A 3 38.86 3.25 12.01
N ARG A 4 39.06 2.90 13.29
CA ARG A 4 38.89 1.53 13.77
C ARG A 4 37.40 1.22 13.86
N TYR A 5 36.92 0.20 13.14
CA TYR A 5 35.50 -0.16 13.06
C TYR A 5 34.82 -0.38 14.42
N MET A 6 35.61 -0.81 15.42
CA MET A 6 35.18 -0.97 16.81
C MET A 6 34.79 0.38 17.47
N THR A 7 35.40 1.49 17.08
CA THR A 7 35.06 2.83 17.57
C THR A 7 33.72 3.30 17.00
N LEU A 8 33.49 3.10 15.70
CA LEU A 8 32.20 3.39 15.07
C LEU A 8 31.08 2.55 15.67
N GLN A 9 31.33 1.25 15.89
CA GLN A 9 30.38 0.38 16.57
C GLN A 9 29.95 0.95 17.93
N LYS A 10 30.91 1.32 18.79
CA LYS A 10 30.62 1.84 20.13
C LYS A 10 29.88 3.18 20.09
N ASN A 11 30.30 4.10 19.23
CA ASN A 11 29.71 5.43 19.13
C ASN A 11 28.27 5.39 18.62
N PHE A 12 27.97 4.50 17.67
CA PHE A 12 26.64 4.38 17.06
C PHE A 12 25.79 3.26 17.65
N LYS A 13 26.23 2.65 18.77
CA LYS A 13 25.55 1.54 19.46
C LYS A 13 25.16 0.40 18.50
N ILE A 14 26.00 0.13 17.51
CA ILE A 14 25.73 -0.93 16.53
C ILE A 14 26.05 -2.28 17.20
N PRO A 15 25.20 -3.31 17.08
CA PRO A 15 25.39 -4.56 17.80
C PRO A 15 26.72 -5.28 17.50
N SER A 16 27.27 -5.09 16.30
CA SER A 16 28.54 -5.72 15.90
C SER A 16 29.39 -4.83 15.01
N HIS A 17 30.70 -4.81 15.24
CA HIS A 17 31.67 -4.14 14.36
C HIS A 17 31.69 -4.75 12.94
N THR A 18 31.29 -6.02 12.79
CA THR A 18 31.18 -6.68 11.48
C THR A 18 30.08 -6.05 10.62
N THR A 19 29.05 -5.46 11.23
CA THR A 19 27.99 -4.72 10.50
C THR A 19 28.56 -3.48 9.83
N VAL A 20 29.40 -2.73 10.55
CA VAL A 20 30.10 -1.54 10.02
C VAL A 20 31.04 -1.93 8.87
N LEU A 21 31.81 -3.01 9.03
CA LEU A 21 32.68 -3.56 7.99
C LEU A 21 31.90 -3.89 6.71
N LYS A 22 30.78 -4.60 6.83
CA LYS A 22 29.93 -4.97 5.70
C LYS A 22 29.39 -3.74 4.97
N TRP A 23 28.93 -2.71 5.70
CA TRP A 23 28.44 -1.47 5.08
C TRP A 23 29.53 -0.73 4.30
N ILE A 24 30.75 -0.66 4.84
CA ILE A 24 31.87 0.02 4.18
C ILE A 24 32.31 -0.73 2.92
N ILE A 25 32.36 -2.06 2.96
CA ILE A 25 32.67 -2.88 1.77
C ILE A 25 31.65 -2.62 0.67
N LYS A 26 30.35 -2.62 1.00
CA LYS A 26 29.28 -2.32 0.04
C LYS A 26 29.37 -0.91 -0.54
N TYR A 27 29.62 0.08 0.32
CA TYR A 27 29.75 1.47 -0.10
C TYR A 27 30.94 1.68 -1.04
N ASN A 28 32.11 1.13 -0.69
CA ASN A 28 33.32 1.24 -1.51
C ASN A 28 33.26 0.39 -2.79
N GLY A 29 32.49 -0.70 -2.77
CA GLY A 29 32.21 -1.53 -3.94
C GLY A 29 31.23 -0.90 -4.93
N HIS A 30 30.74 0.32 -4.66
CA HIS A 30 29.66 0.96 -5.43
C HIS A 30 28.45 0.04 -5.62
N GLU A 31 28.17 -0.84 -4.65
CA GLU A 31 26.95 -1.65 -4.70
C GLU A 31 25.75 -0.74 -4.51
N GLU A 32 24.81 -0.78 -5.46
CA GLU A 32 23.50 -0.15 -5.27
C GLU A 32 22.86 -0.73 -4.01
N LEU A 33 22.46 0.15 -3.09
CA LEU A 33 21.72 -0.23 -1.90
C LEU A 33 20.35 -0.75 -2.32
N LYS A 34 20.25 -2.06 -2.53
CA LYS A 34 18.97 -2.73 -2.71
C LYS A 34 18.15 -2.54 -1.45
N SER A 35 16.92 -2.05 -1.58
CA SER A 35 15.94 -2.02 -0.50
C SER A 35 15.89 -3.42 0.12
N SER A 36 16.01 -3.51 1.45
CA SER A 36 15.99 -4.77 2.18
C SER A 36 14.83 -5.62 1.70
N GLY A 37 15.15 -6.75 1.06
CA GLY A 37 14.21 -7.72 0.50
C GLY A 37 13.39 -8.39 1.59
N ILE A 38 12.49 -7.64 2.21
CA ILE A 38 11.23 -8.18 2.71
C ILE A 38 10.29 -8.11 1.51
N GLY A 39 10.35 -9.16 0.68
CA GLY A 39 9.31 -9.47 -0.32
C GLY A 39 9.53 -8.96 -1.74
N GLU A 40 10.67 -9.26 -2.37
CA GLU A 40 10.66 -9.39 -3.85
C GLU A 40 9.97 -10.71 -4.29
N ASP A 41 9.82 -11.66 -3.37
CA ASP A 41 8.94 -12.82 -3.56
C ASP A 41 7.51 -12.49 -3.11
N LYS A 42 6.67 -12.25 -4.11
CA LYS A 42 5.23 -11.91 -4.06
C LYS A 42 4.91 -10.43 -3.83
N VAL A 43 5.03 -9.63 -4.90
CA VAL A 43 4.04 -8.58 -5.14
C VAL A 43 2.67 -9.26 -5.39
N MET A 44 2.02 -9.75 -4.33
CA MET A 44 0.59 -10.10 -4.34
C MET A 44 -0.30 -8.85 -4.25
N ALA A 45 0.23 -7.66 -4.51
CA ALA A 45 -0.46 -6.39 -4.28
C ALA A 45 -1.13 -5.80 -5.53
N ASN A 46 -0.83 -6.31 -6.71
CA ASN A 46 -1.51 -5.89 -7.93
C ASN A 46 -2.78 -6.71 -8.12
N GLY A 47 -3.74 -6.55 -7.20
CA GLY A 47 -5.12 -6.94 -7.48
C GLY A 47 -5.56 -6.28 -8.80
N ARG A 48 -6.47 -6.95 -9.53
CA ARG A 48 -7.04 -6.45 -10.80
C ARG A 48 -7.29 -4.94 -10.71
N LYS A 49 -6.72 -4.17 -11.63
CA LYS A 49 -6.96 -2.73 -11.72
C LYS A 49 -8.39 -2.52 -12.21
N THR A 50 -9.27 -2.12 -11.30
CA THR A 50 -10.65 -1.73 -11.64
C THR A 50 -10.74 -0.23 -11.85
N ASN A 51 -11.46 0.23 -12.87
CA ASN A 51 -11.76 1.65 -13.03
C ASN A 51 -13.03 2.07 -12.25
N PHE A 52 -13.33 3.37 -12.19
CA PHE A 52 -14.46 3.90 -11.43
C PHE A 52 -15.82 3.40 -11.94
N ASN A 53 -16.03 3.41 -13.26
CA ASN A 53 -17.27 2.97 -13.88
C ASN A 53 -17.50 1.46 -13.67
N GLU A 54 -16.43 0.67 -13.75
CA GLU A 54 -16.45 -0.76 -13.45
C GLU A 54 -16.85 -1.01 -11.99
N ARG A 55 -16.35 -0.22 -11.03
CA ARG A 55 -16.79 -0.33 -9.62
C ARG A 55 -18.28 -0.01 -9.45
N ILE A 56 -18.80 0.97 -10.18
CA ILE A 56 -20.23 1.30 -10.15
C ILE A 56 -21.06 0.13 -10.71
N GLU A 57 -20.63 -0.46 -11.82
CA GLU A 57 -21.31 -1.60 -12.43
C GLU A 57 -21.31 -2.82 -11.50
N ILE A 58 -20.17 -3.12 -10.87
CA ILE A 58 -20.03 -4.22 -9.89
C ILE A 58 -21.02 -4.04 -8.73
N VAL A 59 -21.12 -2.83 -8.18
CA VAL A 59 -22.01 -2.55 -7.05
C VAL A 59 -23.48 -2.65 -7.47
N LYS A 60 -23.86 -2.05 -8.60
CA LYS A 60 -25.24 -2.16 -9.14
C LYS A 60 -25.63 -3.62 -9.35
N HIS A 61 -24.75 -4.39 -10.00
CA HIS A 61 -24.95 -5.82 -10.21
C HIS A 61 -25.13 -6.56 -8.87
N CYS A 62 -24.32 -6.24 -7.86
CA CYS A 62 -24.42 -6.88 -6.55
C CYS A 62 -25.77 -6.62 -5.87
N ILE A 63 -26.27 -5.38 -5.93
CA ILE A 63 -27.53 -4.97 -5.33
C ILE A 63 -28.71 -5.62 -6.07
N GLU A 64 -28.71 -5.61 -7.40
CA GLU A 64 -29.74 -6.25 -8.25
C GLU A 64 -29.86 -7.76 -7.99
N HIS A 65 -28.75 -8.41 -7.66
CA HIS A 65 -28.69 -9.86 -7.40
C HIS A 65 -28.75 -10.19 -5.89
N GLN A 66 -29.51 -9.41 -5.11
CA GLN A 66 -29.79 -9.65 -3.69
C GLN A 66 -28.52 -9.72 -2.81
N ASN A 67 -27.56 -8.83 -3.04
CA ASN A 67 -26.31 -8.76 -2.28
C ASN A 67 -25.48 -10.06 -2.35
N SER A 68 -25.50 -10.74 -3.50
CA SER A 68 -24.66 -11.91 -3.72
C SER A 68 -23.20 -11.53 -3.99
N TYR A 69 -22.48 -11.19 -2.92
CA TYR A 69 -21.08 -10.74 -2.95
C TYR A 69 -20.13 -11.77 -3.56
N SER A 70 -20.29 -13.06 -3.21
CA SER A 70 -19.44 -14.14 -3.76
C SER A 70 -19.61 -14.29 -5.27
N LYS A 71 -20.86 -14.38 -5.74
CA LYS A 71 -21.14 -14.53 -7.17
C LYS A 71 -20.68 -13.32 -7.98
N THR A 72 -20.83 -12.12 -7.41
CA THR A 72 -20.35 -10.88 -8.06
C THR A 72 -18.82 -10.84 -8.10
N ALA A 73 -18.14 -11.23 -7.02
CA ALA A 73 -16.69 -11.34 -6.98
C ALA A 73 -16.16 -12.32 -8.04
N ASP A 74 -16.79 -13.49 -8.18
CA ASP A 74 -16.43 -14.51 -9.16
C ASP A 74 -16.66 -14.06 -10.61
N LYS A 75 -17.76 -13.34 -10.86
CA LYS A 75 -18.13 -12.80 -12.19
C LYS A 75 -17.12 -11.74 -12.65
N TYR A 76 -16.81 -10.78 -11.79
CA TYR A 76 -15.94 -9.65 -12.14
C TYR A 76 -14.46 -9.92 -11.85
N LYS A 77 -14.10 -11.11 -11.33
CA LYS A 77 -12.73 -11.49 -10.95
C LYS A 77 -12.10 -10.45 -10.03
N VAL A 78 -12.86 -10.01 -9.04
CA VAL A 78 -12.44 -9.10 -7.97
C VAL A 78 -12.55 -9.82 -6.64
N SER A 79 -11.89 -9.32 -5.60
CA SER A 79 -11.99 -9.93 -4.27
C SER A 79 -13.39 -9.71 -3.67
N TYR A 80 -13.89 -10.73 -2.96
CA TYR A 80 -15.10 -10.64 -2.14
C TYR A 80 -15.11 -9.39 -1.26
N HIS A 81 -13.99 -9.09 -0.58
CA HIS A 81 -13.87 -7.92 0.29
C HIS A 81 -13.96 -6.60 -0.48
N GLN A 82 -13.53 -6.56 -1.74
CA GLN A 82 -13.68 -5.36 -2.57
C GLN A 82 -15.16 -5.12 -2.88
N VAL A 83 -15.90 -6.15 -3.30
CA VAL A 83 -17.34 -6.04 -3.58
C VAL A 83 -18.09 -5.59 -2.32
N TYR A 84 -17.86 -6.25 -1.19
CA TYR A 84 -18.49 -5.88 0.08
C TYR A 84 -18.19 -4.43 0.48
N SER A 85 -16.91 -4.02 0.45
CA SER A 85 -16.51 -2.66 0.82
C SER A 85 -17.08 -1.59 -0.12
N TRP A 86 -17.11 -1.85 -1.43
CA TRP A 86 -17.69 -0.93 -2.40
C TRP A 86 -19.20 -0.80 -2.24
N THR A 87 -19.93 -1.92 -2.10
CA THR A 87 -21.39 -1.90 -1.90
C THR A 87 -21.76 -1.16 -0.63
N LYS A 88 -21.10 -1.44 0.49
CA LYS A 88 -21.37 -0.75 1.76
C LYS A 88 -21.15 0.75 1.67
N LYS A 89 -20.02 1.18 1.08
CA LYS A 89 -19.72 2.61 0.86
C LYS A 89 -20.74 3.28 -0.05
N TYR A 90 -21.19 2.57 -1.07
CA TYR A 90 -22.21 3.07 -1.99
C TYR A 90 -23.55 3.29 -1.29
N GLU A 91 -23.98 2.38 -0.42
CA GLU A 91 -25.20 2.54 0.37
C GLU A 91 -25.12 3.71 1.37
N GLU A 92 -23.94 3.94 1.97
CA GLU A 92 -23.72 5.00 2.97
C GLU A 92 -23.56 6.41 2.37
N SER A 93 -22.92 6.53 1.20
CA SER A 93 -22.47 7.83 0.68
C SER A 93 -22.55 7.97 -0.86
N GLY A 94 -23.19 7.02 -1.53
CA GLY A 94 -23.44 7.06 -2.96
C GLY A 94 -22.21 6.76 -3.83
N VAL A 95 -22.27 7.20 -5.09
CA VAL A 95 -21.32 6.83 -6.14
C VAL A 95 -19.93 7.46 -5.93
N GLU A 96 -19.87 8.67 -5.38
CA GLU A 96 -18.65 9.49 -5.32
C GLU A 96 -17.53 8.86 -4.47
N VAL A 97 -17.89 8.11 -3.43
CA VAL A 97 -16.92 7.43 -2.54
C VAL A 97 -16.22 6.23 -3.18
N LEU A 98 -16.65 5.79 -4.37
CA LEU A 98 -15.98 4.72 -5.12
C LEU A 98 -14.77 5.22 -5.92
N LYS A 99 -14.58 6.55 -6.04
CA LYS A 99 -13.43 7.16 -6.72
C LYS A 99 -12.15 6.81 -5.99
N ASP A 100 -11.13 6.36 -6.73
CA ASP A 100 -9.82 6.07 -6.14
C ASP A 100 -9.11 7.37 -5.75
N LYS A 101 -8.92 7.58 -4.45
CA LYS A 101 -8.20 8.75 -3.89
C LYS A 101 -6.74 8.44 -3.52
N ARG A 102 -6.24 7.21 -3.75
CA ARG A 102 -4.86 6.84 -3.40
C ARG A 102 -3.86 7.66 -4.22
N GLY A 103 -2.80 8.16 -3.56
CA GLY A 103 -1.75 8.97 -4.20
C GLY A 103 -2.18 10.38 -4.62
N LYS A 104 -3.41 10.80 -4.28
CA LYS A 104 -3.88 12.17 -4.49
C LYS A 104 -4.01 12.87 -3.14
N GLN A 105 -3.33 13.99 -2.97
CA GLN A 105 -3.42 14.82 -1.78
C GLN A 105 -4.88 15.31 -1.63
N LYS A 106 -5.47 15.21 -0.43
CA LYS A 106 -6.77 15.83 -0.16
C LYS A 106 -6.64 17.33 -0.48
N ASN A 107 -7.52 17.88 -1.31
CA ASN A 107 -7.55 19.32 -1.56
C ASN A 107 -7.97 20.03 -0.27
N ALA A 108 -7.39 21.19 0.02
CA ALA A 108 -7.61 21.95 1.25
C ALA A 108 -9.08 22.30 1.56
N ASN A 109 -9.97 22.23 0.55
CA ASN A 109 -11.42 22.43 0.69
C ASN A 109 -12.21 21.19 1.17
N GLU A 110 -11.60 20.00 1.28
CA GLU A 110 -12.21 18.78 1.86
C GLU A 110 -11.70 18.50 3.30
N LEU A 111 -10.97 19.42 3.92
CA LEU A 111 -10.58 19.31 5.32
C LEU A 111 -11.75 19.76 6.20
N SER A 112 -12.36 18.83 6.93
CA SER A 112 -13.26 19.20 8.03
C SER A 112 -12.46 19.97 9.08
N GLU A 113 -13.10 20.94 9.76
CA GLU A 113 -12.47 21.83 10.75
C GLU A 113 -11.67 21.10 11.86
N ILE A 114 -11.89 19.79 12.03
CA ILE A 114 -11.23 18.91 13.00
C ILE A 114 -9.76 18.61 12.63
N GLU A 115 -9.35 18.73 11.37
CA GLU A 115 -7.99 18.37 10.90
C GLU A 115 -7.02 19.58 10.85
N LYS A 116 -7.39 20.75 11.41
CA LYS A 116 -6.59 21.99 11.43
C LYS A 116 -5.80 22.27 12.73
N ALA A 117 -5.74 21.34 13.67
CA ALA A 117 -5.01 21.52 14.94
C ALA A 117 -3.50 21.29 14.81
#